data_AF-A0A6J4L207-F1
#
_entry.id   AF-A0A6J4L207-F1
#
_cell.length_a   1.000
_cell.length_b   1.000
_cell.length_c   1.000
_cell.angle_alpha   90.00
_cell.angle_beta   90.00
_cell.angle_gamma   90.00
#
_symmetry.space_group_name_H-M   'P 1'
#
loop_
_entity.id
_entity.type
_entity.pdbx_description
1 polymer ?
#
loop_
_entity_poly.entity_id
_entity_poly.type
_entity_poly.pdbx_seq_one_letter_code
_entity_poly.pdbx_strand_id
1 'polypeptide(L)'
;MYNDSTPIDGQTSSARGNLVRVTKSNPCPHCGKPDWCYFIGELSVCNRDQPPATGWEATSKTDKDGKIYYARPQEKKPVRPAQTRYWEYPDRDGSPLVRVRRIDFGDGHKKDIKQEHWDKNKKGWVTGYGSITRDSIPIYRYAEVREAIANGKQIFLADGEQCADILWVFNLAATTSIGGMGKVSLATSKDLEGAQVVIVPDRDEPGIKDANKAAEYFPDSKWLYPFPEKDWEHLPKSDGLDIFDWIGQGNLSLSGIRAAIGEKKVFKVLAPAPQATSNVVPLHRVPNPPISELGEEIDELLDSDLKKSQLQLKISELAQKFRMASADIWKIYREQEAEQEQEADLPDVAAEIEALLVAHKSSIALTEVLPVGLAQPIEKLAAMLNLRSECYLAALLTQVASLFKVGTETILRRDTDWRCVPNY
;
A
#
# COMPACT_ATOMS: atom_id res chain seq x y z
N MET A 1 -25.23 6.42 45.08
CA MET A 1 -26.26 7.14 44.31
C MET A 1 -25.73 7.26 42.90
N TYR A 2 -26.26 6.43 42.01
CA TYR A 2 -25.91 6.41 40.59
C TYR A 2 -26.73 7.49 39.87
N ASN A 3 -26.04 8.42 39.20
CA ASN A 3 -26.52 9.15 38.02
C ASN A 3 -25.33 9.94 37.46
N ASP A 4 -24.90 9.66 36.24
CA ASP A 4 -25.41 10.43 35.10
C ASP A 4 -24.99 9.78 33.79
N SER A 5 -26.03 9.54 32.99
CA SER A 5 -26.01 8.96 31.67
C SER A 5 -25.64 10.04 30.66
N THR A 6 -24.44 10.00 30.09
CA THR A 6 -24.13 10.73 28.86
C THR A 6 -24.47 9.87 27.64
N PRO A 7 -25.42 10.29 26.77
CA PRO A 7 -25.69 9.63 25.51
C PRO A 7 -24.58 9.92 24.51
N ILE A 8 -23.93 8.89 23.98
CA ILE A 8 -23.00 9.02 22.86
C ILE A 8 -23.85 9.02 21.57
N ASP A 9 -24.27 10.22 21.17
CA ASP A 9 -24.77 10.50 19.83
C ASP A 9 -23.59 10.81 18.89
N GLY A 10 -23.61 10.22 17.69
CA GLY A 10 -22.68 10.61 16.64
C GLY A 10 -22.32 9.52 15.65
N GLN A 11 -23.31 8.92 14.98
CA GLN A 11 -23.17 8.41 13.60
C GLN A 11 -24.55 8.03 13.04
N THR A 12 -25.17 8.99 12.36
CA THR A 12 -26.30 8.81 11.46
C THR A 12 -25.83 8.07 10.20
N SER A 13 -25.64 6.75 10.29
CA SER A 13 -25.56 5.90 9.11
C SER A 13 -26.96 5.41 8.75
N SER A 14 -27.61 6.07 7.79
CA SER A 14 -28.75 5.53 7.06
C SER A 14 -28.28 4.38 6.16
N ALA A 15 -27.89 3.26 6.77
CA ALA A 15 -27.58 2.05 6.04
C ALA A 15 -28.89 1.47 5.49
N ARG A 16 -29.17 1.70 4.20
CA ARG A 16 -30.17 0.93 3.44
C ARG A 16 -29.67 -0.51 3.29
N GLY A 17 -29.66 -1.27 4.37
CA GLY A 17 -29.49 -2.73 4.32
C GLY A 17 -30.78 -3.35 3.80
N ASN A 18 -30.67 -4.30 2.86
CA ASN A 18 -31.82 -5.05 2.39
C ASN A 18 -32.43 -5.84 3.56
N LEU A 19 -33.72 -5.63 3.81
CA LEU A 19 -34.48 -6.35 4.83
C LEU A 19 -34.68 -7.81 4.37
N VAL A 20 -34.22 -8.76 5.18
CA VAL A 20 -34.36 -10.20 4.92
C VAL A 20 -35.30 -10.80 5.96
N ARG A 21 -36.46 -11.30 5.53
CA ARG A 21 -37.41 -11.96 6.44
C ARG A 21 -36.90 -13.33 6.88
N VAL A 22 -37.24 -13.72 8.11
CA VAL A 22 -36.97 -15.08 8.61
C VAL A 22 -37.77 -16.12 7.82
N THR A 23 -37.32 -17.36 7.82
CA THR A 23 -37.95 -18.48 7.11
C THR A 23 -38.02 -19.72 7.99
N LYS A 24 -38.63 -20.81 7.49
CA LYS A 24 -38.62 -22.11 8.19
C LYS A 24 -37.21 -22.69 8.34
N SER A 25 -36.34 -22.46 7.37
CA SER A 25 -34.94 -22.92 7.40
C SER A 25 -34.02 -21.99 8.21
N ASN A 26 -34.43 -20.75 8.46
CA ASN A 26 -33.71 -19.78 9.28
C ASN A 26 -34.70 -18.97 10.13
N PRO A 27 -35.22 -19.55 11.23
CA PRO A 27 -36.23 -18.90 12.06
C PRO A 27 -35.64 -17.74 12.86
N CYS A 28 -36.51 -16.91 13.42
CA CYS A 28 -36.10 -15.82 14.31
C CYS A 28 -35.31 -16.36 15.51
N PRO A 29 -34.10 -15.86 15.80
CA PRO A 29 -33.30 -16.34 16.93
C PRO A 29 -33.95 -16.03 18.28
N HIS A 30 -34.80 -15.00 18.36
CA HIS A 30 -35.43 -14.54 19.60
C HIS A 30 -36.71 -15.28 19.97
N CYS A 31 -37.59 -15.50 18.99
CA CYS A 31 -38.89 -16.14 19.23
C CYS A 31 -39.03 -17.54 18.63
N GLY A 32 -38.02 -18.01 17.88
CA GLY A 32 -38.02 -19.31 17.20
C GLY A 32 -39.03 -19.45 16.06
N LYS A 33 -39.78 -18.39 15.71
CA LYS A 33 -40.83 -18.45 14.69
C LYS A 33 -40.26 -18.21 13.29
N PRO A 34 -40.81 -18.88 12.26
CA PRO A 34 -40.29 -18.85 10.89
C PRO A 34 -40.84 -17.69 10.04
N ASP A 35 -41.56 -16.73 10.64
CA ASP A 35 -42.28 -15.67 9.94
C ASP A 35 -42.31 -14.35 10.73
N TRP A 36 -42.67 -13.28 10.02
CA TRP A 36 -42.87 -11.89 10.48
C TRP A 36 -41.64 -11.15 11.02
N CYS A 37 -40.70 -11.83 11.64
CA CYS A 37 -39.41 -11.26 12.05
C CYS A 37 -38.48 -11.09 10.84
N TYR A 38 -37.43 -10.28 11.01
CA TYR A 38 -36.52 -10.00 9.91
C TYR A 38 -35.13 -9.61 10.41
N PHE A 39 -34.18 -9.61 9.49
CA PHE A 39 -32.83 -9.12 9.67
C PHE A 39 -32.58 -7.91 8.77
N ILE A 40 -31.79 -6.96 9.25
CA ILE A 40 -31.21 -5.86 8.47
C ILE A 40 -29.70 -5.92 8.67
N GLY A 41 -28.99 -6.50 7.69
CA GLY A 41 -27.57 -6.81 7.85
C GLY A 41 -27.37 -7.82 8.98
N GLU A 42 -26.67 -7.42 10.05
CA GLU A 42 -26.42 -8.25 11.24
C GLU A 42 -27.43 -8.01 12.36
N LEU A 43 -28.28 -7.02 12.21
CA LEU A 43 -29.31 -6.69 13.18
C LEU A 43 -30.51 -7.59 12.95
N SER A 44 -31.08 -8.11 14.02
CA SER A 44 -32.34 -8.85 13.99
C SER A 44 -33.44 -8.04 14.66
N VAL A 45 -34.66 -8.18 14.14
CA VAL A 45 -35.87 -7.60 14.72
C VAL A 45 -36.85 -8.70 15.05
N CYS A 46 -37.24 -8.76 16.31
CA CYS A 46 -38.32 -9.62 16.76
C CYS A 46 -39.63 -8.84 16.83
N ASN A 47 -40.46 -8.94 15.80
CA ASN A 47 -41.81 -8.35 15.78
C ASN A 47 -42.79 -8.89 16.86
N ARG A 48 -42.37 -9.89 17.64
CA ARG A 48 -43.13 -10.46 18.77
C ARG A 48 -42.61 -10.01 20.14
N ASP A 49 -41.74 -9.00 20.16
CA ASP A 49 -41.24 -8.34 21.38
C ASP A 49 -40.65 -9.31 22.43
N GLN A 50 -40.03 -10.39 21.96
CA GLN A 50 -39.26 -11.27 22.84
C GLN A 50 -37.94 -10.61 23.22
N PRO A 51 -37.42 -10.89 24.43
CA PRO A 51 -36.08 -10.45 24.82
C PRO A 51 -35.01 -11.02 23.87
N PRO A 52 -33.81 -10.42 23.85
CA PRO A 52 -32.72 -10.93 23.03
C PRO A 52 -32.41 -12.38 23.39
N ALA A 53 -32.06 -13.17 22.37
CA ALA A 53 -31.67 -14.56 22.58
C ALA A 53 -30.29 -14.62 23.22
N THR A 54 -29.90 -15.77 23.75
CA THR A 54 -28.53 -15.97 24.25
C THR A 54 -27.50 -15.59 23.17
N GLY A 55 -26.56 -14.70 23.51
CA GLY A 55 -25.56 -14.16 22.58
C GLY A 55 -26.03 -12.96 21.74
N TRP A 56 -27.17 -12.37 22.07
CA TRP A 56 -27.68 -11.13 21.49
C TRP A 56 -27.93 -10.07 22.58
N GLU A 57 -27.86 -8.80 22.20
CA GLU A 57 -28.09 -7.65 23.06
C GLU A 57 -29.03 -6.64 22.38
N ALA A 58 -29.82 -5.94 23.19
CA ALA A 58 -30.67 -4.84 22.75
C ALA A 58 -29.81 -3.62 22.40
N THR A 59 -29.95 -3.11 21.18
CA THR A 59 -29.31 -1.85 20.80
C THR A 59 -30.18 -0.66 21.19
N SER A 60 -29.60 0.54 21.17
CA SER A 60 -30.34 1.80 21.35
C SER A 60 -31.17 2.21 20.12
N LYS A 61 -31.09 1.45 19.02
CA LYS A 61 -31.72 1.79 17.74
C LYS A 61 -33.02 1.02 17.55
N THR A 62 -34.01 1.67 16.95
CA THR A 62 -35.30 1.08 16.60
C THR A 62 -35.61 1.22 15.11
N ASP A 63 -36.52 0.41 14.60
CA ASP A 63 -37.15 0.64 13.31
C ASP A 63 -38.19 1.79 13.36
N LYS A 64 -38.84 2.04 12.22
CA LYS A 64 -39.87 3.09 12.09
C LYS A 64 -41.11 2.83 12.94
N ASP A 65 -41.33 1.57 13.33
CA ASP A 65 -42.47 1.11 14.13
C ASP A 65 -42.09 0.98 15.62
N GLY A 66 -40.89 1.44 16.00
CA GLY A 66 -40.39 1.41 17.38
C GLY A 66 -39.86 0.04 17.83
N LYS A 67 -39.68 -0.93 16.93
CA LYS A 67 -39.10 -2.23 17.27
C LYS A 67 -37.58 -2.11 17.46
N ILE A 68 -37.10 -2.64 18.57
CA ILE A 68 -35.68 -2.63 18.93
C ILE A 68 -34.89 -3.54 17.99
N TYR A 69 -33.76 -3.05 17.51
CA TYR A 69 -32.78 -3.90 16.85
C TYR A 69 -31.96 -4.65 17.89
N TYR A 70 -31.85 -5.96 17.71
CA TYR A 70 -30.92 -6.81 18.44
C TYR A 70 -29.64 -6.99 17.62
N ALA A 71 -28.50 -6.90 18.28
CA ALA A 71 -27.19 -7.17 17.69
C ALA A 71 -26.47 -8.23 18.52
N ARG A 72 -25.54 -8.95 17.92
CA ARG A 72 -24.59 -9.73 18.72
C ARG A 72 -23.60 -8.76 19.39
N PRO A 73 -23.21 -8.98 20.65
CA PRO A 73 -22.17 -8.19 21.27
C PRO A 73 -20.90 -8.27 20.41
N GLN A 74 -20.43 -7.13 19.92
CA GLN A 74 -19.13 -7.05 19.26
C GLN A 74 -18.09 -6.72 20.33
N GLU A 75 -17.09 -7.58 20.46
CA GLU A 75 -15.92 -7.29 21.28
C GLU A 75 -15.17 -6.10 20.65
N LYS A 76 -15.23 -4.94 21.31
CA LYS A 76 -14.54 -3.74 20.84
C LYS A 76 -13.08 -3.81 21.27
N LYS A 77 -12.17 -3.55 20.34
CA LYS A 77 -10.76 -3.32 20.69
C LYS A 77 -10.68 -2.15 21.69
N PRO A 78 -9.89 -2.27 22.76
CA PRO A 78 -9.70 -1.19 23.71
C PRO A 78 -9.08 0.03 23.02
N VAL A 79 -9.46 1.23 23.45
CA VAL A 79 -8.83 2.46 22.95
C VAL A 79 -7.36 2.43 23.37
N ARG A 80 -6.49 2.40 22.37
CA ARG A 80 -5.04 2.37 22.58
C ARG A 80 -4.55 3.77 22.94
N PRO A 81 -3.59 3.92 23.87
CA PRO A 81 -3.07 5.23 24.25
C PRO A 81 -2.39 5.93 23.06
N ALA A 82 -2.35 7.26 23.11
CA ALA A 82 -1.74 8.08 22.07
C ALA A 82 -0.25 7.75 21.93
N GLN A 83 0.18 7.35 20.74
CA GLN A 83 1.56 6.96 20.47
C GLN A 83 1.88 6.93 18.98
N THR A 84 3.14 7.18 18.63
CA THR A 84 3.67 6.98 17.27
C THR A 84 4.69 5.85 17.30
N ARG A 85 4.56 4.89 16.39
CA ARG A 85 5.49 3.77 16.21
C ARG A 85 6.02 3.72 14.79
N TYR A 86 7.22 3.17 14.67
CA TYR A 86 7.92 2.97 13.41
C TYR A 86 8.38 1.53 13.31
N TRP A 87 8.14 0.91 12.16
CA TRP A 87 8.66 -0.42 11.82
C TRP A 87 9.46 -0.32 10.54
N GLU A 88 10.76 -0.57 10.64
CA GLU A 88 11.67 -0.47 9.52
C GLU A 88 11.81 -1.81 8.81
N TYR A 89 11.91 -1.73 7.49
CA TYR A 89 12.19 -2.80 6.57
C TYR A 89 13.47 -2.39 5.83
N PRO A 90 14.65 -2.61 6.43
CA PRO A 90 15.90 -2.47 5.69
C PRO A 90 15.91 -3.46 4.52
N ASP A 91 16.67 -3.15 3.48
CA ASP A 91 16.94 -4.10 2.42
C ASP A 91 17.71 -5.33 2.97
N ARG A 92 17.82 -6.39 2.19
CA ARG A 92 18.45 -7.66 2.59
C ARG A 92 19.93 -7.52 2.93
N ASP A 93 20.57 -6.45 2.47
CA ASP A 93 21.94 -6.07 2.82
C ASP A 93 22.05 -5.22 4.11
N GLY A 94 20.91 -4.88 4.73
CA GLY A 94 20.80 -4.07 5.93
C GLY A 94 20.69 -2.57 5.69
N SER A 95 20.69 -2.11 4.43
CA SER A 95 20.58 -0.68 4.12
C SER A 95 19.14 -0.15 4.34
N PRO A 96 18.95 1.12 4.74
CA PRO A 96 17.61 1.69 4.91
C PRO A 96 16.82 1.71 3.59
N LEU A 97 15.62 1.14 3.59
CA LEU A 97 14.79 0.99 2.39
C LEU A 97 13.38 1.57 2.58
N VAL A 98 12.55 0.94 3.41
CA VAL A 98 11.21 1.46 3.75
C VAL A 98 10.91 1.34 5.23
N ARG A 99 9.92 2.09 5.70
CA ARG A 99 9.34 1.95 7.04
C ARG A 99 7.84 2.17 7.03
N VAL A 100 7.17 1.60 8.02
CA VAL A 100 5.77 1.84 8.34
C VAL A 100 5.71 2.75 9.55
N ARG A 101 5.02 3.89 9.40
CA ARG A 101 4.71 4.82 10.48
C ARG A 101 3.26 4.64 10.87
N ARG A 102 3.01 4.42 12.15
CA ARG A 102 1.65 4.34 12.71
C ARG A 102 1.47 5.34 13.83
N ILE A 103 0.36 6.08 13.78
CA ILE A 103 -0.11 6.94 14.86
C ILE A 103 -1.41 6.36 15.42
N ASP A 104 -1.42 6.06 16.71
CA ASP A 104 -2.65 5.88 17.48
C ASP A 104 -2.94 7.22 18.20
N PHE A 105 -4.17 7.75 18.09
CA PHE A 105 -4.52 9.09 18.60
C PHE A 105 -4.90 9.12 20.10
N GLY A 106 -5.23 7.98 20.72
CA GLY A 106 -5.55 7.92 22.15
C GLY A 106 -7.01 8.18 22.53
N ASP A 107 -7.83 8.62 21.58
CA ASP A 107 -9.20 9.10 21.80
C ASP A 107 -10.27 8.25 21.08
N GLY A 108 -9.87 7.10 20.52
CA GLY A 108 -10.74 6.21 19.77
C GLY A 108 -10.87 6.55 18.29
N HIS A 109 -10.21 7.60 17.78
CA HIS A 109 -10.10 7.82 16.35
C HIS A 109 -9.33 6.69 15.65
N LYS A 110 -9.65 6.46 14.36
CA LYS A 110 -8.96 5.48 13.54
C LYS A 110 -7.48 5.83 13.44
N LYS A 111 -6.64 4.81 13.65
CA LYS A 111 -5.18 4.89 13.46
C LYS A 111 -4.81 5.46 12.08
N ASP A 112 -3.77 6.30 12.03
CA ASP A 112 -3.13 6.73 10.80
C ASP A 112 -1.91 5.83 10.53
N ILE A 113 -1.89 5.16 9.38
CA ILE A 113 -0.78 4.29 8.97
C ILE A 113 -0.28 4.76 7.62
N LYS A 114 1.01 5.08 7.53
CA LYS A 114 1.67 5.49 6.29
C LYS A 114 2.94 4.67 6.08
N GLN A 115 3.21 4.39 4.81
CA GLN A 115 4.46 3.79 4.37
C GLN A 115 5.37 4.91 3.86
N GLU A 116 6.65 4.83 4.20
CA GLU A 116 7.66 5.83 3.87
C GLU A 116 8.90 5.10 3.34
N HIS A 117 9.56 5.65 2.31
CA HIS A 117 10.83 5.15 1.80
C HIS A 117 11.98 6.06 2.20
N TRP A 118 13.18 5.49 2.23
CA TRP A 118 14.40 6.24 2.46
C TRP A 118 14.84 6.96 1.18
N ASP A 119 14.88 8.30 1.21
CA ASP A 119 15.43 9.12 0.14
C ASP A 119 16.92 9.37 0.43
N LYS A 120 17.78 8.77 -0.38
CA LYS A 120 19.25 8.87 -0.25
C LYS A 120 19.75 10.31 -0.43
N ASN A 121 19.10 11.10 -1.28
CA ASN A 121 19.51 12.48 -1.58
C ASN A 121 19.15 13.40 -0.40
N LYS A 122 17.96 13.21 0.17
CA LYS A 122 17.49 13.99 1.33
C LYS A 122 18.01 13.47 2.66
N LYS A 123 18.60 12.27 2.68
CA LYS A 123 19.00 11.52 3.89
C LYS A 123 17.85 11.47 4.90
N GLY A 124 16.66 11.15 4.42
CA GLY A 124 15.44 11.22 5.21
C GLY A 124 14.30 10.38 4.65
N TRP A 125 13.27 10.22 5.46
CA TRP A 125 12.09 9.42 5.13
C TRP A 125 11.05 10.25 4.39
N VAL A 126 10.56 9.74 3.27
CA VAL A 126 9.56 10.39 2.41
C VAL A 126 8.35 9.47 2.27
N THR A 127 7.15 10.03 2.37
CA THR A 127 5.90 9.25 2.25
C THR A 127 5.75 8.59 0.88
N GLY A 128 5.25 7.35 0.87
CA GLY A 128 5.10 6.51 -0.32
C GLY A 128 6.33 5.62 -0.57
N TYR A 129 6.31 4.87 -1.67
CA TYR A 129 7.37 3.93 -2.04
C TYR A 129 8.43 4.51 -2.99
N GLY A 130 8.18 5.66 -3.61
CA GLY A 130 9.04 6.15 -4.70
C GLY A 130 9.08 5.13 -5.85
N SER A 131 10.27 4.74 -6.27
CA SER A 131 10.51 3.70 -7.29
C SER A 131 10.58 2.27 -6.73
N ILE A 132 10.43 2.08 -5.41
CA ILE A 132 10.54 0.77 -4.77
C ILE A 132 9.26 -0.04 -5.04
N THR A 133 9.42 -1.25 -5.56
CA THR A 133 8.29 -2.17 -5.75
C THR A 133 8.05 -2.97 -4.49
N ARG A 134 6.80 -3.34 -4.21
CA ARG A 134 6.46 -4.08 -2.98
C ARG A 134 7.16 -5.43 -2.87
N ASP A 135 7.34 -6.12 -4.00
CA ASP A 135 8.01 -7.42 -4.03
C ASP A 135 9.52 -7.34 -3.76
N SER A 136 10.14 -6.16 -3.93
CA SER A 136 11.54 -5.96 -3.57
C SER A 136 11.73 -5.80 -2.06
N ILE A 137 10.70 -5.40 -1.32
CA ILE A 137 10.76 -5.17 0.12
C ILE A 137 10.80 -6.51 0.85
N PRO A 138 11.78 -6.75 1.73
CA PRO A 138 11.85 -8.02 2.44
C PRO A 138 10.76 -8.14 3.51
N ILE A 139 10.63 -9.33 4.09
CA ILE A 139 9.79 -9.53 5.28
C ILE A 139 10.27 -8.68 6.48
N TYR A 140 9.36 -8.39 7.40
CA TYR A 140 9.68 -7.64 8.62
C TYR A 140 10.69 -8.41 9.48
N ARG A 141 11.70 -7.72 10.03
CA ARG A 141 12.81 -8.34 10.80
C ARG A 141 13.58 -9.40 10.01
N TYR A 142 13.82 -9.14 8.72
CA TYR A 142 14.48 -10.09 7.81
C TYR A 142 15.72 -10.75 8.41
N ALA A 143 16.68 -9.96 8.90
CA ALA A 143 17.95 -10.49 9.41
C ALA A 143 17.75 -11.41 10.62
N GLU A 144 16.94 -10.98 11.60
CA GLU A 144 16.65 -11.76 12.81
C GLU A 144 15.84 -13.03 12.50
N VAL A 145 14.97 -12.97 11.49
CA VAL A 145 14.24 -14.15 11.00
C VAL A 145 15.17 -15.13 10.31
N ARG A 146 16.10 -14.66 9.47
CA ARG A 146 17.12 -15.53 8.83
C ARG A 146 17.99 -16.22 9.88
N GLU A 147 18.39 -15.51 10.93
CA GLU A 147 19.10 -16.10 12.07
C GLU A 147 18.24 -17.13 12.82
N ALA A 148 16.96 -16.84 13.06
CA ALA A 148 16.05 -17.78 13.70
C ALA A 148 15.86 -19.07 12.88
N ILE A 149 15.75 -18.95 11.54
CA ILE A 149 15.69 -20.09 10.61
C ILE A 149 16.96 -20.92 10.71
N ALA A 150 18.14 -20.28 10.67
CA ALA A 150 19.43 -20.97 10.79
C ALA A 150 19.57 -21.74 12.11
N ASN A 151 18.95 -21.24 13.18
CA ASN A 151 18.89 -21.88 14.49
C ASN A 151 17.77 -22.92 14.63
N GLY A 152 17.05 -23.24 13.55
CA GLY A 152 15.95 -24.22 13.54
C GLY A 152 14.73 -23.79 14.36
N LYS A 153 14.55 -22.48 14.60
CA LYS A 153 13.35 -21.97 15.29
C LYS A 153 12.17 -21.92 14.33
N GLN A 154 10.97 -22.11 14.87
CA GLN A 154 9.72 -21.86 14.14
C GLN A 154 9.53 -20.37 13.91
N ILE A 155 9.01 -19.99 12.74
CA ILE A 155 8.76 -18.61 12.36
C ILE A 155 7.25 -18.35 12.33
N PHE A 156 6.78 -17.45 13.18
CA PHE A 156 5.37 -17.09 13.24
C PHE A 156 5.07 -15.98 12.24
N LEU A 157 4.17 -16.24 11.30
CA LEU A 157 3.70 -15.26 10.33
C LEU A 157 2.42 -14.62 10.87
N ALA A 158 2.53 -13.39 11.37
CA ALA A 158 1.44 -12.66 12.02
C ALA A 158 0.85 -11.60 11.09
N ASP A 159 -0.40 -11.22 11.32
CA ASP A 159 -1.05 -10.16 10.54
C ASP A 159 -0.68 -8.75 11.06
N GLY A 160 0.49 -8.28 10.63
CA GLY A 160 1.00 -6.94 10.94
C GLY A 160 2.14 -6.90 11.96
N GLU A 161 2.85 -5.78 11.95
CA GLU A 161 4.15 -5.61 12.61
C GLU A 161 4.03 -5.63 14.13
N GLN A 162 2.94 -5.05 14.66
CA GLN A 162 2.64 -5.07 16.09
C GLN A 162 2.39 -6.50 16.62
N CYS A 163 1.71 -7.33 15.83
CA CYS A 163 1.45 -8.73 16.15
C CYS A 163 2.73 -9.57 16.09
N ALA A 164 3.64 -9.26 15.16
CA ALA A 164 4.97 -9.86 15.14
C ALA A 164 5.81 -9.44 16.36
N ASP A 165 5.84 -8.15 16.71
CA ASP A 165 6.64 -7.64 17.83
C ASP A 165 6.25 -8.25 19.18
N ILE A 166 4.94 -8.43 19.45
CA ILE A 166 4.52 -9.02 20.71
C ILE A 166 4.99 -10.48 20.84
N LEU A 167 5.07 -11.23 19.74
CA LEU A 167 5.60 -12.60 19.75
C LEU A 167 7.11 -12.63 20.07
N TRP A 168 7.87 -11.63 19.62
CA TRP A 168 9.27 -11.48 19.98
C TRP A 168 9.50 -11.24 21.48
N VAL A 169 8.56 -10.56 22.16
CA VAL A 169 8.61 -10.42 23.64
C VAL A 169 8.56 -11.79 24.34
N PHE A 170 7.90 -12.79 23.72
CA PHE A 170 7.86 -14.17 24.18
C PHE A 170 8.98 -15.05 23.58
N ASN A 171 10.01 -14.47 22.98
CA ASN A 171 11.10 -15.20 22.31
C ASN A 171 10.60 -16.17 21.23
N LEU A 172 9.49 -15.81 20.56
CA LEU A 172 8.97 -16.49 19.39
C LEU A 172 9.35 -15.65 18.18
N ALA A 173 10.19 -16.20 17.30
CA ALA A 173 10.62 -15.50 16.11
C ALA A 173 9.42 -15.28 15.19
N ALA A 174 9.10 -14.04 14.86
CA ALA A 174 7.89 -13.70 14.11
C ALA A 174 8.14 -12.65 13.04
N THR A 175 7.29 -12.63 12.01
CA THR A 175 7.38 -11.71 10.89
C THR A 175 6.02 -11.39 10.28
N THR A 176 6.00 -10.45 9.35
CA THR A 176 4.89 -10.10 8.46
C THR A 176 5.46 -9.52 7.16
N SER A 177 4.70 -9.52 6.08
CA SER A 177 4.98 -8.65 4.93
C SER A 177 4.52 -7.21 5.20
N ILE A 178 5.07 -6.25 4.47
CA ILE A 178 4.63 -4.86 4.52
C ILE A 178 3.16 -4.75 4.10
N GLY A 179 2.34 -4.16 4.99
CA GLY A 179 0.90 -4.10 4.79
C GLY A 179 0.13 -5.34 5.24
N GLY A 180 0.72 -6.18 6.10
CA GLY A 180 0.09 -7.33 6.73
C GLY A 180 0.33 -8.64 6.01
N MET A 181 -0.08 -9.75 6.62
CA MET A 181 0.16 -11.11 6.12
C MET A 181 -0.52 -11.38 4.78
N GLY A 182 -1.65 -10.72 4.51
CA GLY A 182 -2.35 -10.81 3.22
C GLY A 182 -1.57 -10.26 2.02
N LYS A 183 -0.38 -9.68 2.24
CA LYS A 183 0.53 -9.17 1.20
C LYS A 183 1.75 -10.04 0.96
N VAL A 184 1.79 -11.24 1.55
CA VAL A 184 2.80 -12.24 1.19
C VAL A 184 2.67 -12.57 -0.29
N SER A 185 3.80 -12.55 -0.98
CA SER A 185 3.94 -12.82 -2.40
C SER A 185 4.99 -13.91 -2.61
N LEU A 186 5.11 -14.41 -3.84
CA LEU A 186 6.16 -15.36 -4.19
C LEU A 186 7.58 -14.80 -3.94
N ALA A 187 7.77 -13.48 -4.03
CA ALA A 187 9.06 -12.85 -3.77
C ALA A 187 9.40 -12.86 -2.27
N THR A 188 8.44 -12.44 -1.43
CA THR A 188 8.63 -12.38 0.02
C THR A 188 8.61 -13.76 0.69
N SER A 189 7.92 -14.75 0.11
CA SER A 189 7.95 -16.12 0.63
C SER A 189 9.33 -16.76 0.53
N LYS A 190 10.16 -16.37 -0.44
CA LYS A 190 11.56 -16.83 -0.56
C LYS A 190 12.42 -16.39 0.63
N ASP A 191 12.10 -15.27 1.29
CA ASP A 191 12.81 -14.85 2.49
C ASP A 191 12.65 -15.86 3.64
N LEU A 192 11.56 -16.64 3.62
CA LEU A 192 11.21 -17.70 4.56
C LEU A 192 11.58 -19.10 4.08
N GLU A 193 12.39 -19.22 3.02
CA GLU A 193 12.86 -20.52 2.55
C GLU A 193 13.60 -21.28 3.67
N GLY A 194 13.18 -22.53 3.91
CA GLY A 194 13.68 -23.40 4.99
C GLY A 194 13.02 -23.17 6.36
N ALA A 195 12.12 -22.19 6.50
CA ALA A 195 11.44 -21.93 7.75
C ALA A 195 10.33 -22.95 8.04
N GLN A 196 10.16 -23.30 9.32
CA GLN A 196 8.93 -23.93 9.81
C GLN A 196 7.91 -22.84 10.15
N VAL A 197 7.03 -22.55 9.20
CA VAL A 197 6.08 -21.42 9.33
C VAL A 197 4.87 -21.79 10.19
N VAL A 198 4.50 -20.90 11.11
CA VAL A 198 3.27 -20.95 11.90
C VAL A 198 2.42 -19.72 11.57
N ILE A 199 1.26 -19.92 10.95
CA ILE A 199 0.36 -18.83 10.55
C ILE A 199 -0.50 -18.39 11.74
N VAL A 200 -0.57 -17.08 11.98
CA VAL A 200 -1.32 -16.46 13.08
C VAL A 200 -2.37 -15.49 12.52
N PRO A 201 -3.61 -15.95 12.26
CA PRO A 201 -4.67 -15.11 11.74
C PRO A 201 -5.26 -14.18 12.80
N ASP A 202 -5.78 -13.03 12.34
CA ASP A 202 -6.74 -12.23 13.11
C ASP A 202 -8.09 -12.95 13.19
N ARG A 203 -8.82 -12.77 14.31
CA ARG A 203 -10.13 -13.38 14.55
C ARG A 203 -11.24 -12.58 13.86
N ASP A 204 -11.15 -12.45 12.54
CA ASP A 204 -12.19 -11.93 11.66
C ASP A 204 -12.18 -12.59 10.26
N GLU A 205 -13.22 -12.33 9.47
CA GLU A 205 -13.32 -12.87 8.11
C GLU A 205 -12.15 -12.44 7.19
N PRO A 206 -11.72 -11.16 7.16
CA PRO A 206 -10.55 -10.75 6.38
C PRO A 206 -9.25 -11.43 6.81
N GLY A 207 -8.97 -11.53 8.11
CA GLY A 207 -7.77 -12.15 8.66
C GLY A 207 -7.67 -13.63 8.30
N ILE A 208 -8.77 -14.38 8.38
CA ILE A 208 -8.81 -15.78 7.92
C ILE A 208 -8.60 -15.89 6.42
N LYS A 209 -9.17 -14.98 5.62
CA LYS A 209 -8.96 -14.96 4.17
C LYS A 209 -7.49 -14.72 3.82
N ASP A 210 -6.85 -13.79 4.51
CA ASP A 210 -5.46 -13.44 4.26
C ASP A 210 -4.48 -14.52 4.75
N ALA A 211 -4.78 -15.16 5.89
CA ALA A 211 -4.07 -16.34 6.35
C ALA A 211 -4.17 -17.53 5.37
N ASN A 212 -5.34 -17.74 4.78
CA ASN A 212 -5.52 -18.78 3.76
C ASN A 212 -4.66 -18.54 2.52
N LYS A 213 -4.58 -17.29 2.03
CA LYS A 213 -3.70 -16.94 0.91
C LYS A 213 -2.23 -17.13 1.26
N ALA A 214 -1.82 -16.72 2.46
CA ALA A 214 -0.45 -16.92 2.91
C ALA A 214 -0.08 -18.42 2.97
N ALA A 215 -1.03 -19.27 3.38
CA ALA A 215 -0.85 -20.72 3.41
C ALA A 215 -0.64 -21.36 2.03
N GLU A 216 -1.06 -20.73 0.93
CA GLU A 216 -0.78 -21.21 -0.43
C GLU A 216 0.74 -21.26 -0.72
N TYR A 217 1.51 -20.35 -0.09
CA TYR A 217 2.98 -20.34 -0.19
C TYR A 217 3.67 -21.28 0.81
N PHE A 218 2.96 -21.73 1.85
CA PHE A 218 3.49 -22.55 2.94
C PHE A 218 2.54 -23.73 3.23
N PRO A 219 2.46 -24.73 2.34
CA PRO A 219 1.49 -25.83 2.46
C PRO A 219 1.66 -26.65 3.75
N ASP A 220 2.89 -26.76 4.26
CA ASP A 220 3.21 -27.49 5.50
C ASP A 220 3.11 -26.62 6.77
N SER A 221 2.53 -25.42 6.67
CA SER A 221 2.41 -24.50 7.80
C SER A 221 1.50 -25.03 8.89
N LYS A 222 1.93 -24.83 10.14
CA LYS A 222 1.05 -24.97 11.31
C LYS A 222 0.28 -23.69 11.55
N TRP A 223 -0.75 -23.75 12.37
CA TRP A 223 -1.61 -22.62 12.66
C TRP A 223 -1.68 -22.38 14.17
N LEU A 224 -1.60 -21.12 14.58
CA LEU A 224 -1.85 -20.66 15.93
C LEU A 224 -3.07 -19.77 15.89
N TYR A 225 -4.18 -20.22 16.47
CA TYR A 225 -5.39 -19.43 16.59
C TYR A 225 -5.41 -18.71 17.94
N PRO A 226 -5.30 -17.37 17.98
CA PRO A 226 -5.52 -16.63 19.21
C PRO A 226 -6.93 -16.89 19.74
N PHE A 227 -7.12 -17.02 21.05
CA PHE A 227 -8.40 -17.32 21.73
C PHE A 227 -8.87 -18.79 21.65
N PRO A 228 -9.66 -19.25 22.64
CA PRO A 228 -10.30 -20.57 22.63
C PRO A 228 -11.14 -20.84 21.37
N GLU A 229 -11.22 -22.12 20.97
CA GLU A 229 -11.89 -22.54 19.73
C GLU A 229 -13.36 -22.09 19.60
N LYS A 230 -14.11 -22.07 20.71
CA LYS A 230 -15.49 -21.58 20.75
C LYS A 230 -15.66 -20.17 20.20
N ASP A 231 -14.62 -19.35 20.32
CA ASP A 231 -14.63 -17.93 19.96
C ASP A 231 -14.40 -17.73 18.44
N TRP A 232 -14.06 -18.81 17.70
CA TRP A 232 -13.87 -18.83 16.25
C TRP A 232 -15.10 -19.31 15.47
N GLU A 233 -16.14 -19.78 16.15
CA GLU A 233 -17.37 -20.25 15.50
C GLU A 233 -18.17 -19.11 14.84
N HIS A 234 -17.99 -17.89 15.33
CA HIS A 234 -18.72 -16.70 14.88
C HIS A 234 -17.75 -15.55 14.66
N LEU A 235 -17.12 -15.53 13.48
CA LEU A 235 -16.16 -14.48 13.15
C LEU A 235 -16.87 -13.15 12.87
N PRO A 236 -16.37 -12.03 13.41
CA PRO A 236 -16.78 -10.71 12.99
C PRO A 236 -16.33 -10.44 11.54
N LYS A 237 -17.08 -9.59 10.82
CA LYS A 237 -16.73 -9.19 9.44
C LYS A 237 -15.53 -8.28 9.34
N SER A 238 -15.16 -7.61 10.42
CA SER A 238 -14.04 -6.69 10.51
C SER A 238 -13.70 -6.40 11.96
N ASP A 239 -12.51 -5.83 12.18
CA ASP A 239 -12.03 -5.37 13.49
C ASP A 239 -11.99 -6.51 14.52
N GLY A 240 -11.70 -7.73 14.07
CA GLY A 240 -11.52 -8.90 14.93
C GLY A 240 -10.34 -8.73 15.86
N LEU A 241 -10.39 -9.40 17.00
CA LEU A 241 -9.28 -9.42 17.94
C LEU A 241 -8.08 -10.20 17.37
N ASP A 242 -6.90 -9.74 17.72
CA ASP A 242 -5.63 -10.28 17.24
C ASP A 242 -4.80 -10.91 18.38
N ILE A 243 -3.62 -11.47 18.04
CA ILE A 243 -2.69 -12.05 19.02
C ILE A 243 -2.21 -11.02 20.05
N PHE A 244 -2.10 -9.74 19.67
CA PHE A 244 -1.71 -8.67 20.58
C PHE A 244 -2.81 -8.42 21.61
N ASP A 245 -4.07 -8.39 21.18
CA ASP A 245 -5.22 -8.25 22.07
C ASP A 245 -5.37 -9.47 23.00
N TRP A 246 -5.11 -10.69 22.49
CA TRP A 246 -5.19 -11.91 23.30
C TRP A 246 -4.17 -11.94 24.45
N ILE A 247 -2.92 -11.54 24.16
CA ILE A 247 -1.85 -11.42 25.15
C ILE A 247 -2.16 -10.29 26.14
N GLY A 248 -2.64 -9.15 25.65
CA GLY A 248 -2.99 -7.98 26.47
C GLY A 248 -4.11 -8.22 27.47
N GLN A 249 -5.03 -9.16 27.19
CA GLN A 249 -6.10 -9.56 28.10
C GLN A 249 -5.64 -10.47 29.26
N GLY A 250 -4.34 -10.76 29.37
CA GLY A 250 -3.76 -11.44 30.53
C GLY A 250 -3.95 -12.96 30.57
N ASN A 251 -4.37 -13.57 29.46
CA ASN A 251 -4.76 -14.98 29.41
C ASN A 251 -3.66 -15.95 28.97
N LEU A 252 -2.40 -15.54 28.76
CA LEU A 252 -1.36 -16.47 28.27
C LEU A 252 0.01 -16.41 28.91
N SER A 253 0.48 -17.63 29.22
CA SER A 253 1.87 -17.99 29.33
C SER A 253 2.40 -18.57 28.01
N LEU A 254 3.72 -18.57 27.85
CA LEU A 254 4.43 -19.11 26.68
C LEU A 254 4.08 -20.59 26.41
N SER A 255 3.73 -21.36 27.45
CA SER A 255 3.21 -22.72 27.33
C SER A 255 1.82 -22.77 26.70
N GLY A 256 0.95 -21.80 26.97
CA GLY A 256 -0.36 -21.67 26.35
C GLY A 256 -0.26 -21.38 24.85
N ILE A 257 0.68 -20.53 24.44
CA ILE A 257 0.90 -20.20 23.02
C ILE A 257 1.33 -21.46 22.27
N ARG A 258 2.30 -22.19 22.82
CA ARG A 258 2.78 -23.44 22.21
C ARG A 258 1.71 -24.53 22.14
N ALA A 259 0.85 -24.64 23.15
CA ALA A 259 -0.24 -25.60 23.17
C ALA A 259 -1.36 -25.29 22.15
N ALA A 260 -1.50 -24.02 21.75
CA ALA A 260 -2.50 -23.59 20.77
C ALA A 260 -2.03 -23.77 19.31
N ILE A 261 -0.79 -24.18 19.08
CA ILE A 261 -0.28 -24.49 17.74
C ILE A 261 -0.78 -25.86 17.32
N GLY A 262 -1.45 -25.93 16.17
CA GLY A 262 -2.00 -27.17 15.63
C GLY A 262 -2.11 -27.17 14.12
N GLU A 263 -2.88 -28.14 13.62
CA GLU A 263 -3.29 -28.19 12.23
C GLU A 263 -4.31 -27.10 11.91
N LYS A 264 -4.41 -26.76 10.62
CA LYS A 264 -5.41 -25.82 10.12
C LYS A 264 -6.81 -26.30 10.50
N LYS A 265 -7.57 -25.46 11.21
CA LYS A 265 -8.97 -25.74 11.56
C LYS A 265 -9.89 -25.23 10.46
N VAL A 266 -10.96 -25.97 10.20
CA VAL A 266 -12.02 -25.57 9.26
C VAL A 266 -13.15 -24.92 10.06
N PHE A 267 -13.19 -23.59 10.08
CA PHE A 267 -14.33 -22.88 10.63
C PHE A 267 -15.43 -22.78 9.58
N LYS A 268 -16.67 -23.13 9.97
CA LYS A 268 -17.84 -22.87 9.14
C LYS A 268 -18.06 -21.36 9.09
N VAL A 269 -17.51 -20.70 8.08
CA VAL A 269 -18.02 -19.39 7.67
C VAL A 269 -19.49 -19.63 7.34
N LEU A 270 -20.42 -19.04 8.10
CA LEU A 270 -21.84 -19.07 7.76
C LEU A 270 -21.92 -18.48 6.36
N ALA A 271 -22.16 -19.35 5.38
CA ALA A 271 -22.32 -18.93 4.00
C ALA A 271 -23.33 -17.78 3.99
N PRO A 272 -23.06 -16.67 3.27
CA PRO A 272 -24.07 -15.64 3.08
C PRO A 272 -25.36 -16.35 2.64
N ALA A 273 -26.48 -15.99 3.28
CA ALA A 273 -27.78 -16.60 3.04
C ALA A 273 -27.96 -16.85 1.53
N PRO A 274 -28.40 -18.05 1.12
CA PRO A 274 -28.49 -18.40 -0.30
C PRO A 274 -29.22 -17.25 -0.99
N GLN A 275 -28.54 -16.59 -1.92
CA GLN A 275 -29.14 -15.59 -2.76
C GLN A 275 -30.39 -16.24 -3.34
N ALA A 276 -31.56 -15.66 -3.02
CA ALA A 276 -32.83 -16.16 -3.45
C ALA A 276 -32.71 -16.50 -4.94
N THR A 277 -33.07 -17.73 -5.30
CA THR A 277 -33.15 -18.18 -6.68
C THR A 277 -34.02 -17.21 -7.45
N SER A 278 -33.39 -16.23 -8.10
CA SER A 278 -34.06 -15.47 -9.12
C SER A 278 -34.32 -16.48 -10.23
N ASN A 279 -35.57 -16.62 -10.67
CA ASN A 279 -35.92 -17.28 -11.91
C ASN A 279 -35.34 -16.50 -13.10
N VAL A 280 -34.02 -16.45 -13.19
CA VAL A 280 -33.27 -15.92 -14.30
C VAL A 280 -32.53 -17.12 -14.82
N VAL A 281 -32.97 -17.59 -15.99
CA VAL A 281 -32.23 -18.56 -16.81
C VAL A 281 -30.76 -18.13 -16.81
N PRO A 282 -29.80 -19.00 -16.44
CA PRO A 282 -28.40 -18.63 -16.48
C PRO A 282 -28.06 -18.30 -17.93
N LEU A 283 -27.93 -17.00 -18.22
CA LEU A 283 -27.34 -16.55 -19.46
C LEU A 283 -25.95 -17.18 -19.52
N HIS A 284 -25.72 -17.95 -20.58
CA HIS A 284 -24.45 -18.56 -20.89
C HIS A 284 -23.35 -17.53 -20.62
N ARG A 285 -22.55 -17.76 -19.56
CA ARG A 285 -21.53 -16.80 -19.16
C ARG A 285 -20.38 -16.98 -20.17
N VAL A 286 -20.42 -16.18 -21.23
CA VAL A 286 -19.32 -16.06 -22.18
C VAL A 286 -18.06 -15.74 -21.36
N PRO A 287 -16.99 -16.54 -21.46
CA PRO A 287 -15.71 -16.24 -20.82
C PRO A 287 -15.28 -14.82 -21.21
N ASN A 288 -14.76 -14.06 -20.26
CA ASN A 288 -14.15 -12.77 -20.62
C ASN A 288 -12.95 -13.06 -21.53
N PRO A 289 -12.76 -12.30 -22.62
CA PRO A 289 -11.55 -12.41 -23.43
C PRO A 289 -10.31 -12.14 -22.56
N PRO A 290 -9.17 -12.80 -22.86
CA PRO A 290 -7.92 -12.60 -22.13
C PRO A 290 -7.47 -11.13 -22.21
N ILE A 291 -6.85 -10.65 -21.13
CA ILE A 291 -6.42 -9.25 -21.00
C ILE A 291 -5.37 -8.87 -22.07
N SER A 292 -4.64 -9.84 -22.64
CA SER A 292 -3.72 -9.61 -23.75
C SER A 292 -4.40 -9.05 -25.00
N GLU A 293 -5.65 -9.46 -25.28
CA GLU A 293 -6.42 -8.96 -26.42
C GLU A 293 -6.83 -7.49 -26.23
N LEU A 294 -6.94 -7.00 -24.98
CA LEU A 294 -7.23 -5.60 -24.69
C LEU A 294 -6.07 -4.68 -25.09
N GLY A 295 -4.83 -5.13 -24.89
CA GLY A 295 -3.64 -4.37 -25.27
C GLY A 295 -3.56 -4.19 -26.78
N GLU A 296 -3.73 -5.29 -27.53
CA GLU A 296 -3.70 -5.27 -29.00
C GLU A 296 -4.79 -4.35 -29.60
N GLU A 297 -6.01 -4.36 -29.05
CA GLU A 297 -7.09 -3.47 -29.51
C GLU A 297 -6.86 -2.00 -29.14
N ILE A 298 -6.13 -1.72 -28.05
CA ILE A 298 -5.76 -0.35 -27.69
C ILE A 298 -4.63 0.14 -28.60
N ASP A 299 -3.67 -0.71 -28.93
CA ASP A 299 -2.59 -0.38 -29.89
C ASP A 299 -3.17 -0.07 -31.28
N GLU A 300 -4.14 -0.86 -31.76
CA GLU A 300 -4.88 -0.56 -33.00
C GLU A 300 -5.61 0.79 -32.94
N LEU A 301 -6.10 1.20 -31.77
CA LEU A 301 -6.74 2.50 -31.58
C LEU A 301 -5.74 3.66 -31.57
N LEU A 302 -4.55 3.45 -31.01
CA LEU A 302 -3.46 4.44 -31.02
C LEU A 302 -2.94 4.69 -32.44
N ASP A 303 -2.85 3.63 -33.25
CA ASP A 303 -2.42 3.71 -34.65
C ASP A 303 -3.50 4.28 -35.60
N SER A 304 -4.73 4.44 -35.11
CA SER A 304 -5.86 4.90 -35.91
C SER A 304 -6.05 6.43 -35.84
N ASP A 305 -6.23 7.09 -37.00
CA ASP A 305 -6.51 8.53 -37.09
C ASP A 305 -7.99 8.85 -36.78
N LEU A 306 -8.43 8.49 -35.57
CA LEU A 306 -9.80 8.69 -35.11
C LEU A 306 -9.99 10.07 -34.46
N LYS A 307 -11.11 10.72 -34.76
CA LYS A 307 -11.51 11.93 -34.04
C LYS A 307 -11.87 11.60 -32.59
N LYS A 308 -11.67 12.54 -31.67
CA LYS A 308 -11.97 12.37 -30.23
C LYS A 308 -13.36 11.79 -29.92
N SER A 309 -14.38 12.17 -30.70
CA SER A 309 -15.74 11.63 -30.54
C SER A 309 -15.87 10.17 -30.97
N GLN A 310 -15.11 9.73 -31.98
CA GLN A 310 -15.07 8.34 -32.45
C GLN A 310 -14.25 7.47 -31.51
N LEU A 311 -13.12 7.99 -31.00
CA LEU A 311 -12.31 7.33 -29.98
C LEU A 311 -13.12 7.06 -28.70
N GLN A 312 -13.91 8.03 -28.24
CA GLN A 312 -14.79 7.86 -27.08
C GLN A 312 -15.82 6.72 -27.27
N LEU A 313 -16.34 6.56 -28.49
CA LEU A 313 -17.28 5.48 -28.82
C LEU A 313 -16.55 4.13 -28.82
N LYS A 314 -15.35 4.05 -29.40
CA LYS A 314 -14.52 2.84 -29.40
C LYS A 314 -14.10 2.39 -28.00
N ILE A 315 -13.69 3.32 -27.13
CA ILE A 315 -13.39 2.99 -25.73
C ILE A 315 -14.65 2.52 -24.99
N SER A 316 -15.83 3.03 -25.34
CA SER A 316 -17.10 2.55 -24.78
C SER A 316 -17.46 1.14 -25.28
N GLU A 317 -17.16 0.82 -26.53
CA GLU A 317 -17.28 -0.55 -27.09
C GLU A 317 -16.34 -1.52 -26.38
N LEU A 318 -15.07 -1.15 -26.18
CA LEU A 318 -14.09 -1.94 -25.42
C LEU A 318 -14.51 -2.14 -23.97
N ALA A 319 -15.04 -1.11 -23.31
CA ALA A 319 -15.55 -1.21 -21.94
C ALA A 319 -16.68 -2.25 -21.81
N GLN A 320 -17.56 -2.33 -22.82
CA GLN A 320 -18.60 -3.34 -22.88
C GLN A 320 -18.04 -4.73 -23.18
N LYS A 321 -17.08 -4.84 -24.09
CA LYS A 321 -16.44 -6.11 -24.49
C LYS A 321 -15.67 -6.77 -23.34
N PHE A 322 -14.84 -6.00 -22.64
CA PHE A 322 -14.01 -6.48 -21.54
C PHE A 322 -14.68 -6.38 -20.17
N ARG A 323 -15.89 -5.79 -20.09
CA ARG A 323 -16.67 -5.58 -18.86
C ARG A 323 -15.89 -4.80 -17.79
N MET A 324 -15.14 -3.80 -18.24
CA MET A 324 -14.35 -2.89 -17.40
C MET A 324 -15.00 -1.51 -17.36
N ALA A 325 -14.65 -0.70 -16.37
CA ALA A 325 -15.07 0.70 -16.40
C ALA A 325 -14.34 1.42 -17.54
N SER A 326 -15.03 2.29 -18.27
CA SER A 326 -14.41 3.10 -19.33
C SER A 326 -13.25 3.95 -18.80
N ALA A 327 -13.29 4.33 -17.52
CA ALA A 327 -12.20 5.04 -16.85
C ALA A 327 -10.91 4.20 -16.74
N ASP A 328 -11.02 2.89 -16.55
CA ASP A 328 -9.87 1.99 -16.44
C ASP A 328 -9.23 1.80 -17.83
N ILE A 329 -10.03 1.68 -18.89
CA ILE A 329 -9.53 1.59 -20.28
C ILE A 329 -8.88 2.91 -20.71
N TRP A 330 -9.47 4.05 -20.37
CA TRP A 330 -8.84 5.36 -20.58
C TRP A 330 -7.52 5.53 -19.83
N LYS A 331 -7.32 4.83 -18.72
CA LYS A 331 -6.05 4.84 -18.00
C LYS A 331 -4.99 4.07 -18.80
N ILE A 332 -5.31 2.87 -19.25
CA ILE A 332 -4.41 2.02 -20.04
C ILE A 332 -4.06 2.70 -21.38
N TYR A 333 -5.04 3.24 -22.09
CA TYR A 333 -4.83 3.98 -23.35
C TYR A 333 -3.81 5.12 -23.20
N ARG A 334 -3.92 5.93 -22.14
CA ARG A 334 -3.00 7.05 -21.91
C ARG A 334 -1.60 6.61 -21.49
N GLU A 335 -1.50 5.49 -20.78
CA GLU A 335 -0.19 4.93 -20.41
C GLU A 335 0.53 4.42 -21.67
N GLN A 336 -0.16 3.71 -22.57
CA GLN A 336 0.41 3.25 -23.84
C GLN A 336 0.70 4.39 -24.84
N GLU A 337 -0.17 5.41 -24.92
CA GLU A 337 0.06 6.63 -25.72
C GLU A 337 1.36 7.33 -25.31
N ALA A 338 1.59 7.47 -24.00
CA ALA A 338 2.80 8.08 -23.46
C ALA A 338 4.05 7.23 -23.71
N GLU A 339 3.94 5.90 -23.67
CA GLU A 339 5.04 4.99 -24.02
C GLU A 339 5.41 5.10 -25.50
N GLN A 340 4.43 5.15 -26.41
CA GLN A 340 4.67 5.34 -27.85
C GLN A 340 5.32 6.70 -28.16
N GLU A 341 4.85 7.78 -27.53
CA GLU A 341 5.46 9.12 -27.69
C GLU A 341 6.92 9.10 -27.22
N GLN A 342 7.18 8.48 -26.06
CA GLN A 342 8.53 8.35 -25.54
C GLN A 342 9.44 7.50 -26.45
N GLU A 343 8.93 6.41 -27.02
CA GLU A 343 9.68 5.56 -27.94
C GLU A 343 9.96 6.27 -29.28
N ALA A 344 9.01 7.08 -29.76
CA ALA A 344 9.18 7.91 -30.96
C ALA A 344 10.25 9.00 -30.77
N ASP A 345 10.40 9.53 -29.55
CA ASP A 345 11.41 10.54 -29.21
C ASP A 345 12.83 9.95 -29.02
N LEU A 346 12.96 8.63 -28.80
CA LEU A 346 14.26 7.99 -28.54
C LEU A 346 15.35 8.25 -29.61
N PRO A 347 15.07 8.21 -30.92
CA PRO A 347 16.07 8.48 -31.95
C PRO A 347 16.59 9.91 -31.91
N ASP A 348 15.72 10.89 -31.66
CA ASP A 348 16.08 12.30 -31.56
C ASP A 348 16.93 12.56 -30.31
N VAL A 349 16.54 11.98 -29.18
CA VAL A 349 17.33 12.02 -27.94
C VAL A 349 18.68 11.34 -28.13
N ALA A 350 18.73 10.20 -28.83
CA ALA A 350 19.99 9.51 -29.11
C ALA A 350 20.91 10.35 -30.01
N ALA A 351 20.36 11.00 -31.04
CA ALA A 351 21.11 11.91 -31.92
C ALA A 351 21.63 13.14 -31.16
N GLU A 352 20.84 13.71 -30.25
CA GLU A 352 21.26 14.82 -29.39
C GLU A 352 22.40 14.39 -28.45
N ILE A 353 22.28 13.21 -27.83
CA ILE A 353 23.33 12.66 -26.97
C ILE A 353 24.62 12.42 -27.77
N GLU A 354 24.52 11.87 -28.98
CA GLU A 354 25.69 11.66 -29.84
C GLU A 354 26.35 12.99 -30.21
N ALA A 355 25.56 14.00 -30.58
CA ALA A 355 26.05 15.35 -30.84
C ALA A 355 26.74 15.96 -29.61
N LEU A 356 26.18 15.78 -28.41
CA LEU A 356 26.78 16.24 -27.15
C LEU A 356 28.08 15.49 -26.82
N LEU A 357 28.16 14.18 -27.06
CA LEU A 357 29.36 13.37 -26.85
C LEU A 357 30.48 13.73 -27.84
N VAL A 358 30.13 14.03 -29.09
CA VAL A 358 31.08 14.57 -30.09
C VAL A 358 31.55 15.94 -29.65
N ALA A 359 30.64 16.84 -29.26
CA ALA A 359 30.96 18.18 -28.77
C ALA A 359 31.78 18.18 -27.47
N HIS A 360 31.66 17.14 -26.64
CA HIS A 360 32.48 16.99 -25.44
C HIS A 360 33.97 16.84 -25.75
N LYS A 361 34.31 16.26 -26.91
CA LYS A 361 35.70 16.11 -27.40
C LYS A 361 36.21 17.34 -28.13
N SER A 362 35.32 18.25 -28.51
CA SER A 362 35.69 19.49 -29.17
C SER A 362 36.34 20.44 -28.15
N SER A 363 37.52 20.92 -28.50
CA SER A 363 38.23 21.96 -27.75
C SER A 363 38.53 23.13 -28.68
N ILE A 364 38.55 24.34 -28.11
CA ILE A 364 38.86 25.56 -28.83
C ILE A 364 40.26 26.01 -28.40
N ALA A 365 41.18 26.15 -29.36
CA ALA A 365 42.45 26.81 -29.11
C ALA A 365 42.21 28.31 -28.93
N LEU A 366 42.28 28.82 -27.70
CA LEU A 366 41.93 30.21 -27.41
C LEU A 366 42.84 31.20 -28.13
N THR A 367 44.09 30.84 -28.41
CA THR A 367 45.04 31.66 -29.17
C THR A 367 44.66 31.85 -30.64
N GLU A 368 43.75 31.03 -31.18
CA GLU A 368 43.23 31.18 -32.55
C GLU A 368 42.04 32.14 -32.63
N VAL A 369 41.35 32.37 -31.51
CA VAL A 369 40.12 33.17 -31.43
C VAL A 369 40.33 34.51 -30.72
N LEU A 370 41.24 34.54 -29.73
CA LEU A 370 41.53 35.71 -28.92
C LEU A 370 42.99 36.17 -29.10
N PRO A 371 43.28 37.47 -28.90
CA PRO A 371 44.66 37.95 -28.85
C PRO A 371 45.48 37.19 -27.80
N VAL A 372 46.73 36.88 -28.14
CA VAL A 372 47.66 36.08 -27.30
C VAL A 372 47.75 36.61 -25.86
N GLY A 373 47.77 37.95 -25.70
CA GLY A 373 47.84 38.60 -24.39
C GLY A 373 46.62 38.39 -23.49
N LEU A 374 45.50 37.89 -24.02
CA LEU A 374 44.29 37.53 -23.26
C LEU A 374 44.06 36.01 -23.22
N ALA A 375 44.39 35.29 -24.30
CA ALA A 375 44.28 33.84 -24.36
C ALA A 375 45.17 33.15 -23.31
N GLN A 376 46.46 33.53 -23.22
CA GLN A 376 47.42 32.89 -22.31
C GLN A 376 47.04 33.03 -20.82
N PRO A 377 46.60 34.21 -20.32
CA PRO A 377 46.07 34.33 -18.96
C PRO A 377 44.86 33.42 -18.68
N ILE A 378 43.94 33.28 -19.64
CA ILE A 378 42.76 32.42 -19.50
C ILE A 378 43.17 30.94 -19.43
N GLU A 379 44.05 30.49 -20.32
CA GLU A 379 44.55 29.11 -20.33
C GLU A 379 45.30 28.77 -19.04
N LYS A 380 46.12 29.70 -18.54
CA LYS A 380 46.81 29.56 -17.26
C LYS A 380 45.82 29.44 -16.10
N LEU A 381 44.78 30.28 -16.08
CA LEU A 381 43.74 30.24 -15.04
C LEU A 381 42.95 28.92 -15.08
N ALA A 382 42.58 28.48 -16.28
CA ALA A 382 41.86 27.24 -16.52
C ALA A 382 42.66 26.02 -16.03
N ALA A 383 43.96 25.97 -16.35
CA ALA A 383 44.86 24.94 -15.85
C ALA A 383 44.99 24.95 -14.32
N MET A 384 45.08 26.12 -13.70
CA MET A 384 45.18 26.25 -12.23
C MET A 384 43.93 25.76 -11.50
N LEU A 385 42.74 25.98 -12.07
CA LEU A 385 41.46 25.63 -11.46
C LEU A 385 40.90 24.29 -11.95
N ASN A 386 41.65 23.59 -12.80
CA ASN A 386 41.26 22.32 -13.41
C ASN A 386 39.89 22.39 -14.10
N LEU A 387 39.67 23.47 -14.85
CA LEU A 387 38.46 23.73 -15.62
C LEU A 387 38.81 23.92 -17.10
N ARG A 388 37.84 23.70 -17.98
CA ARG A 388 37.99 23.91 -19.42
C ARG A 388 38.12 25.40 -19.74
N SER A 389 39.04 25.76 -20.63
CA SER A 389 39.29 27.15 -21.07
C SER A 389 38.05 27.81 -21.70
N GLU A 390 37.20 27.01 -22.34
CA GLU A 390 35.94 27.42 -22.96
C GLU A 390 34.92 27.96 -21.94
N CYS A 391 34.95 27.47 -20.69
CA CYS A 391 34.08 27.98 -19.63
C CYS A 391 34.39 29.45 -19.30
N TYR A 392 35.67 29.82 -19.32
CA TYR A 392 36.10 31.20 -19.10
C TYR A 392 35.85 32.07 -20.32
N LEU A 393 35.96 31.51 -21.53
CA LEU A 393 35.57 32.20 -22.76
C LEU A 393 34.06 32.54 -22.74
N ALA A 394 33.20 31.62 -22.33
CA ALA A 394 31.75 31.87 -22.21
C ALA A 394 31.43 32.98 -21.19
N ALA A 395 32.11 32.96 -20.04
CA ALA A 395 32.00 34.01 -19.03
C ALA A 395 32.48 35.37 -19.57
N LEU A 396 33.60 35.40 -20.29
CA LEU A 396 34.14 36.59 -20.95
C LEU A 396 33.16 37.14 -22.00
N LEU A 397 32.57 36.28 -22.84
CA LEU A 397 31.59 36.72 -23.85
C LEU A 397 30.35 37.36 -23.20
N THR A 398 29.89 36.79 -22.09
CA THR A 398 28.77 37.35 -21.30
C THR A 398 29.15 38.70 -20.70
N GLN A 399 30.39 38.82 -20.21
CA GLN A 399 30.91 40.08 -19.68
C GLN A 399 31.02 41.14 -20.79
N VAL A 400 31.61 40.82 -21.94
CA VAL A 400 31.76 41.75 -23.07
C VAL A 400 30.42 42.17 -23.66
N ALA A 401 29.40 41.30 -23.60
CA ALA A 401 28.03 41.64 -24.00
C ALA A 401 27.29 42.55 -23.01
N SER A 402 27.89 42.88 -21.86
CA SER A 402 27.29 43.73 -20.83
C SER A 402 27.71 45.20 -20.97
N LEU A 403 26.84 46.12 -20.55
CA LEU A 403 27.12 47.56 -20.51
C LEU A 403 27.82 47.94 -19.21
N PHE A 404 29.06 48.43 -19.30
CA PHE A 404 29.83 48.91 -18.14
C PHE A 404 29.73 50.43 -17.97
N LYS A 405 29.83 50.89 -16.71
CA LYS A 405 30.00 52.32 -16.41
C LYS A 405 31.38 52.78 -16.86
N VAL A 406 31.49 54.03 -17.31
CA VAL A 406 32.78 54.64 -17.68
C VAL A 406 33.76 54.55 -16.50
N GLY A 407 34.99 54.11 -16.79
CA GLY A 407 36.03 53.89 -15.78
C GLY A 407 35.98 52.53 -15.08
N THR A 408 35.12 51.60 -15.53
CA THR A 408 35.13 50.22 -15.03
C THR A 408 36.36 49.49 -15.57
N GLU A 409 37.11 48.83 -14.69
CA GLU A 409 38.20 47.94 -15.07
C GLU A 409 37.74 46.48 -14.94
N THR A 410 38.00 45.71 -15.99
CA THR A 410 37.78 44.27 -16.03
C THR A 410 39.10 43.57 -15.75
N ILE A 411 39.09 42.70 -14.74
CA ILE A 411 40.22 41.84 -14.39
C ILE A 411 39.81 40.38 -14.54
N LEU A 412 40.73 39.52 -14.98
CA LEU A 412 40.49 38.08 -15.07
C LEU A 412 40.56 37.44 -13.68
N ARG A 413 41.68 37.65 -12.99
CA ARG A 413 41.89 37.34 -11.56
C ARG A 413 43.02 38.23 -11.02
N ARG A 414 42.97 38.66 -9.76
CA ARG A 414 43.90 39.66 -9.19
C ARG A 414 45.39 39.26 -9.24
N ASP A 415 45.67 37.98 -9.39
CA ASP A 415 47.00 37.35 -9.44
C ASP A 415 47.45 36.98 -10.86
N THR A 416 46.63 37.24 -11.87
CA THR A 416 46.96 36.97 -13.29
C THR A 416 47.60 38.16 -14.01
N ASP A 417 47.77 39.29 -13.31
CA ASP A 417 48.28 40.59 -13.82
C ASP A 417 47.57 41.13 -15.09
N TRP A 418 46.53 40.44 -15.56
CA TRP A 418 45.75 40.83 -16.72
C TRP A 418 44.59 41.73 -16.31
N ARG A 419 44.52 42.91 -16.94
CA ARG A 419 43.47 43.90 -16.77
C ARG A 419 43.19 44.62 -18.08
N CYS A 420 41.94 44.97 -18.30
CA CYS A 420 41.49 45.72 -19.46
C CYS A 420 40.41 46.72 -19.03
N VAL A 421 40.47 47.93 -19.57
CA VAL A 421 39.41 48.93 -19.40
C VAL A 421 38.56 48.89 -20.67
N PRO A 422 37.32 48.38 -20.62
CA PRO A 422 36.46 48.35 -21.80
C PRO A 422 36.13 49.80 -22.18
N ASN A 423 36.70 50.24 -23.32
CA ASN A 423 36.60 51.56 -23.93
C ASN A 423 37.39 52.70 -23.25
N TYR A 424 38.43 53.14 -23.96
CA TYR A 424 38.72 54.57 -24.14
C TYR A 424 38.29 54.97 -25.56
#